data_AF-A0A4S1EX31-F1
#
_entry.id   AF-A0A4S1EX31-F1
#
_cell.length_a   1.000
_cell.length_b   1.000
_cell.length_c   1.000
_cell.angle_alpha   90.00
_cell.angle_beta   90.00
_cell.angle_gamma   90.00
#
_symmetry.space_group_name_H-M   'P 1'
#
loop_
_entity.id
_entity.type
_entity.pdbx_description
1 polymer ?
#
loop_
_entity_poly.entity_id
_entity_poly.type
_entity_poly.pdbx_seq_one_letter_code
_entity_poly.pdbx_strand_id
1 'polypeptide(L)'
;AATGPFQVPVIPPLVPADSGILQIHSSAYRNPAQLPKGAVLVVGAGSSGVQIADELQRSGRRVYLSVGAHDRPPRAYRGRDFCWWLGVLGKWDLETPGPGTEHVT
;
A
#
# COMPACT_ATOMS: atom_id res chain seq x y z
N ALA A 1 26.08 -5.35 -2.01
CA ALA A 1 25.07 -6.42 -2.02
C ALA A 1 23.76 -5.87 -2.59
N ALA A 2 23.01 -6.66 -3.37
CA ALA A 2 21.74 -6.25 -4.01
C ALA A 2 20.52 -6.70 -3.17
N THR A 3 20.48 -6.30 -1.90
CA THR A 3 19.52 -6.84 -0.91
C THR A 3 18.13 -6.23 -0.96
N GLY A 4 17.94 -5.12 -1.70
CA GLY A 4 16.67 -4.38 -1.80
C GLY A 4 16.22 -3.69 -0.50
N PRO A 5 15.25 -2.76 -0.57
CA PRO A 5 14.81 -1.95 0.58
C PRO A 5 13.49 -2.38 1.27
N PHE A 6 12.79 -3.40 0.75
CA PHE A 6 11.43 -3.78 1.17
C PHE A 6 11.31 -5.19 1.79
N GLN A 7 12.41 -5.72 2.30
CA GLN A 7 12.54 -7.11 2.77
C GLN A 7 12.09 -7.26 4.22
N VAL A 8 12.18 -6.19 5.01
CA VAL A 8 11.79 -6.16 6.42
C VAL A 8 10.40 -5.53 6.53
N PRO A 9 9.37 -6.30 6.92
CA PRO A 9 8.02 -5.78 7.08
C PRO A 9 7.91 -4.86 8.29
N VAL A 10 7.11 -3.80 8.17
CA VAL A 10 6.76 -2.92 9.30
C VAL A 10 5.34 -3.27 9.71
N ILE A 11 5.17 -3.77 10.94
CA ILE A 11 3.87 -4.17 11.49
C ILE A 11 3.63 -3.38 12.78
N PRO A 12 2.80 -2.33 12.75
CA PRO A 12 2.44 -1.59 13.95
C PRO A 12 1.66 -2.46 14.94
N PRO A 13 1.89 -2.37 16.26
CA PRO A 13 1.17 -3.14 17.27
C PRO A 13 -0.22 -2.54 17.55
N LEU A 14 -1.06 -2.46 16.51
CA LEU A 14 -2.39 -1.84 16.59
C LEU A 14 -3.47 -2.79 17.13
N VAL A 15 -3.42 -4.06 16.72
CA VAL A 15 -4.41 -5.07 17.11
C VAL A 15 -3.75 -6.11 18.01
N PRO A 16 -4.25 -6.34 19.24
CA PRO A 16 -3.71 -7.34 20.15
C PRO A 16 -3.68 -8.75 19.56
N ALA A 17 -2.67 -9.54 19.92
CA ALA A 17 -2.49 -10.90 19.43
C ALA A 17 -3.62 -11.86 19.86
N ASP A 18 -4.27 -11.56 20.99
CA ASP A 18 -5.39 -12.30 21.57
C ASP A 18 -6.77 -11.86 21.02
N SER A 19 -6.81 -10.95 20.05
CA SER A 19 -8.06 -10.49 19.41
C SER A 19 -8.81 -11.57 18.64
N GLY A 20 -8.18 -12.73 18.37
CA GLY A 20 -8.76 -13.80 17.57
C GLY A 20 -8.89 -13.48 16.07
N ILE A 21 -8.39 -12.31 15.63
CA ILE A 21 -8.39 -11.89 14.23
C ILE A 21 -7.10 -12.36 13.56
N LEU A 22 -7.20 -12.99 12.38
CA LEU A 22 -6.00 -13.28 11.58
C LEU A 22 -5.39 -11.98 11.08
N GLN A 23 -4.12 -11.75 11.41
CA GLN A 23 -3.35 -10.60 10.97
C GLN A 23 -2.16 -11.07 10.12
N ILE A 24 -1.99 -10.50 8.93
CA ILE A 24 -0.84 -10.79 8.06
C ILE A 24 -0.34 -9.49 7.41
N HIS A 25 0.98 -9.40 7.21
CA HIS A 25 1.58 -8.33 6.39
C HIS A 25 1.50 -8.69 4.90
N SER A 26 1.52 -7.68 4.01
CA SER A 26 1.42 -7.89 2.56
C SER A 26 2.52 -8.80 1.99
N SER A 27 3.70 -8.83 2.62
CA SER A 27 4.80 -9.71 2.22
C SER A 27 4.50 -11.21 2.42
N ALA A 28 3.58 -11.55 3.32
CA ALA A 28 3.13 -12.92 3.58
C ALA A 28 1.86 -13.29 2.79
N TYR A 29 1.13 -12.31 2.28
CA TYR A 29 -0.04 -12.53 1.42
C TYR A 29 0.40 -13.14 0.07
N ARG A 30 -0.39 -14.09 -0.42
CA ARG A 30 -0.20 -14.77 -1.71
C ARG A 30 -1.49 -14.90 -2.52
N ASN A 31 -2.65 -15.09 -1.88
CA ASN A 31 -3.94 -15.18 -2.56
C ASN A 31 -5.15 -15.08 -1.60
N PRO A 32 -6.38 -14.88 -2.10
CA PRO A 32 -7.59 -14.73 -1.28
C PRO A 32 -7.99 -15.98 -0.48
N ALA A 33 -7.54 -17.17 -0.86
CA ALA A 33 -7.90 -18.43 -0.20
C ALA A 33 -7.15 -18.63 1.13
N GLN A 34 -6.06 -17.89 1.36
CA GLN A 34 -5.33 -17.91 2.64
C GLN A 34 -6.09 -17.24 3.79
N LEU A 35 -7.08 -16.40 3.47
CA LEU A 35 -7.83 -15.66 4.48
C LEU A 35 -9.07 -16.46 4.94
N PRO A 36 -9.41 -16.45 6.24
CA PRO A 36 -10.64 -17.05 6.71
C PRO A 36 -11.86 -16.40 6.06
N LYS A 37 -13.01 -17.09 6.08
CA LYS A 37 -14.27 -16.52 5.57
C LYS A 37 -14.62 -15.26 6.37
N GLY A 38 -15.16 -14.25 5.68
CA GLY A 38 -15.57 -12.99 6.30
C GLY A 38 -15.05 -11.75 5.55
N ALA A 39 -15.27 -10.59 6.16
CA ALA A 39 -14.77 -9.32 5.66
C ALA A 39 -13.27 -9.17 5.93
N VAL A 40 -12.58 -8.39 5.09
CA VAL A 40 -11.15 -8.11 5.23
C VAL A 40 -10.92 -6.61 5.40
N LEU A 41 -10.10 -6.23 6.37
CA LEU A 41 -9.56 -4.88 6.50
C LEU A 41 -8.13 -4.87 5.95
N VAL A 42 -7.89 -4.06 4.92
CA VAL A 42 -6.54 -3.77 4.41
C VAL A 42 -6.09 -2.44 5.01
N VAL A 43 -4.94 -2.44 5.69
CA VAL A 43 -4.36 -1.24 6.31
C VAL A 43 -3.22 -0.71 5.45
N GLY A 44 -3.32 0.54 5.03
CA GLY A 44 -2.36 1.19 4.14
C GLY A 44 -2.77 1.09 2.68
N ALA A 45 -2.63 2.20 1.96
CA ALA A 45 -3.08 2.33 0.58
C ALA A 45 -1.96 2.74 -0.40
N GLY A 46 -0.72 2.33 -0.10
CA GLY A 46 0.33 2.23 -1.11
C GLY A 46 0.04 1.11 -2.11
N SER A 47 0.95 0.89 -3.07
CA SER A 47 0.75 -0.03 -4.20
C SER A 47 0.25 -1.42 -3.81
N SER A 48 0.88 -2.06 -2.81
CA SER A 48 0.47 -3.39 -2.34
C SER A 48 -0.94 -3.38 -1.75
N GLY A 49 -1.27 -2.38 -0.94
CA GLY A 49 -2.57 -2.29 -0.26
C GLY A 49 -3.73 -2.14 -1.25
N VAL A 50 -3.59 -1.25 -2.24
CA VAL A 50 -4.64 -1.06 -3.25
C VAL A 50 -4.80 -2.26 -4.18
N GLN A 51 -3.70 -2.93 -4.55
CA GLN A 51 -3.74 -4.12 -5.40
C GLN A 51 -4.38 -5.31 -4.68
N ILE A 52 -3.99 -5.56 -3.42
CA ILE A 52 -4.59 -6.62 -2.61
C ILE A 52 -6.06 -6.33 -2.34
N ALA A 53 -6.42 -5.08 -2.04
CA ALA A 53 -7.82 -4.70 -1.82
C ALA A 53 -8.69 -4.92 -3.07
N ASP A 54 -8.20 -4.55 -4.26
CA ASP A 54 -8.89 -4.79 -5.54
C ASP A 54 -9.04 -6.30 -5.82
N GLU A 55 -7.97 -7.10 -5.66
CA GLU A 55 -8.03 -8.55 -5.85
C GLU A 55 -9.04 -9.21 -4.90
N LEU A 56 -9.02 -8.86 -3.62
CA LEU A 56 -9.94 -9.40 -2.63
C LEU A 56 -11.39 -9.01 -2.94
N GLN A 57 -11.63 -7.77 -3.38
CA GLN A 57 -12.97 -7.33 -3.79
C GLN A 57 -13.46 -8.15 -5.00
N ARG A 58 -12.62 -8.31 -6.02
CA ARG A 58 -12.93 -9.12 -7.21
C ARG A 58 -13.15 -10.59 -6.90
N SER A 59 -12.52 -11.11 -5.84
CA SER A 59 -12.77 -12.46 -5.32
C SER A 59 -14.13 -12.64 -4.62
N GLY A 60 -14.94 -11.58 -4.54
CA GLY A 60 -16.28 -11.60 -3.93
C GLY A 60 -16.29 -11.31 -2.43
N ARG A 61 -15.18 -10.84 -1.85
CA ARG A 61 -15.12 -10.50 -0.42
C ARG A 61 -15.59 -9.09 -0.16
N ARG A 62 -16.15 -8.88 1.04
CA ARG A 62 -16.35 -7.53 1.58
C ARG A 62 -14.99 -7.01 2.05
N VAL A 63 -14.53 -5.91 1.46
CA VAL A 63 -13.21 -5.32 1.75
C VAL A 63 -13.39 -3.91 2.28
N TYR A 64 -12.67 -3.59 3.35
CA TYR A 64 -12.50 -2.26 3.90
C TYR A 64 -11.04 -1.85 3.69
N LEU A 65 -10.81 -0.64 3.15
CA LEU A 65 -9.47 -0.09 2.98
C LEU A 65 -9.27 1.06 3.95
N SER A 66 -8.37 0.90 4.93
CA SER A 66 -7.96 1.97 5.82
C SER A 66 -6.89 2.82 5.15
N VAL A 67 -7.21 4.10 5.02
CA VAL A 67 -6.49 5.07 4.23
C VAL A 67 -5.91 6.13 5.16
N GLY A 68 -4.57 6.20 5.23
CA GLY A 68 -3.90 7.37 5.82
C GLY A 68 -3.93 8.56 4.86
N ALA A 69 -3.45 9.71 5.32
CA ALA A 69 -3.03 10.75 4.40
C ALA A 69 -2.04 10.08 3.41
N HIS A 70 -2.37 10.11 2.13
CA HIS A 70 -1.45 9.76 1.05
C HIS A 70 -1.89 10.42 -0.26
N ASP A 71 -0.94 10.93 -1.04
CA ASP A 71 -1.19 11.41 -2.38
C ASP A 71 -1.61 10.25 -3.28
N ARG A 72 -2.76 10.42 -3.95
CA ARG A 72 -3.29 9.47 -4.94
C ARG A 72 -3.33 10.13 -6.31
N PRO A 73 -2.17 10.34 -6.94
CA PRO A 73 -2.16 10.84 -8.30
C PRO A 73 -2.84 9.81 -9.22
N PRO A 74 -3.56 10.28 -10.25
CA PRO A 74 -4.19 9.38 -11.22
C PRO A 74 -3.12 8.52 -11.89
N ARG A 75 -3.39 7.21 -12.05
CA ARG A 75 -2.46 6.25 -12.70
C ARG A 75 -2.02 6.72 -14.09
N ALA A 76 -2.91 7.40 -14.81
CA ALA A 76 -2.62 7.99 -16.10
C ALA A 76 -3.36 9.32 -16.27
N TYR A 77 -2.73 10.26 -16.97
CA TYR A 77 -3.30 11.54 -17.37
C TYR A 77 -2.86 11.86 -18.80
N ARG A 78 -3.82 12.25 -19.66
CA ARG A 78 -3.59 12.56 -21.10
C ARG A 78 -2.78 11.49 -21.86
N GLY A 79 -3.09 10.21 -21.65
CA GLY A 79 -2.47 9.10 -22.38
C GLY A 79 -1.01 8.81 -21.99
N ARG A 80 -0.57 9.29 -20.81
CA ARG A 80 0.74 9.01 -20.22
C ARG A 80 0.57 8.58 -18.78
N ASP A 81 1.39 7.64 -18.33
CA ASP A 81 1.37 7.14 -16.96
C ASP A 81 2.00 8.13 -15.97
N PHE A 82 1.72 7.95 -14.68
CA PHE A 82 2.22 8.81 -13.62
C PHE A 82 3.75 8.90 -13.59
N CYS A 83 4.49 7.80 -13.81
CA CYS A 83 5.95 7.80 -13.79
C CYS A 83 6.54 8.60 -14.95
N TRP A 84 5.90 8.59 -16.13
CA TRP A 84 6.25 9.46 -17.23
C TRP A 84 6.13 10.95 -16.85
N TRP A 85 5.03 11.32 -16.18
CA TRP A 85 4.82 12.69 -15.71
C TRP A 85 5.83 13.11 -14.65
N LEU A 86 6.22 12.20 -13.74
CA LEU A 86 7.30 12.49 -12.79
C LEU A 86 8.60 12.87 -13.50
N GLY A 87 8.91 12.27 -14.65
CA GLY A 87 10.08 12.62 -15.44
C GLY A 87 9.95 13.96 -16.15
N VAL A 88 8.86 14.19 -16.86
CA VAL A 88 8.67 15.44 -17.62
C VAL A 88 8.56 16.67 -16.71
N LEU A 89 8.03 16.50 -15.51
CA LEU A 89 7.93 17.56 -14.51
C LEU A 89 9.23 17.72 -13.66
N GLY A 90 10.30 16.98 -13.98
CA GLY A 90 11.57 17.03 -13.25
C GLY A 90 11.46 16.56 -11.79
N LYS A 91 10.45 15.76 -11.46
CA LYS A 91 10.18 15.30 -10.08
C LYS A 91 11.14 14.20 -9.63
N TRP A 92 11.75 13.46 -10.55
CA TRP A 92 12.78 12.47 -10.22
C TRP A 92 14.07 13.11 -9.71
N ASP A 93 14.36 14.34 -10.16
CA ASP A 93 15.59 15.06 -9.84
C ASP A 93 15.40 16.03 -8.67
N LEU A 94 14.23 16.04 -8.04
CA LEU A 94 14.00 16.84 -6.84
C LEU A 94 14.88 16.33 -5.72
N GLU A 95 15.60 17.25 -5.09
CA GLU A 95 16.33 16.94 -3.86
C GLU A 95 15.34 16.54 -2.77
N THR A 96 15.71 15.49 -2.02
CA THR A 96 14.95 15.04 -0.86
C THR A 96 14.76 16.22 0.09
N PRO A 97 13.51 16.57 0.48
CA PRO A 97 13.27 17.66 1.40
C PRO A 97 14.06 17.48 2.71
N GLY A 98 14.56 18.59 3.25
CA GLY A 98 15.31 18.58 4.50
C GLY A 98 14.51 18.06 5.69
N PRO A 99 15.17 17.64 6.78
CA PRO A 99 14.52 17.19 8.00
C PRO A 99 13.53 18.26 8.52
N GLY A 100 12.30 17.85 8.87
CA GLY A 100 11.27 18.76 9.37
C GLY A 100 10.33 19.34 8.30
N THR A 101 10.52 18.99 7.02
CA THR A 101 9.48 19.21 6.01
C THR A 101 8.28 18.33 6.36
N GLU A 102 7.07 18.90 6.38
CA GLU A 102 5.85 18.11 6.57
C GLU A 102 5.84 16.96 5.57
N HIS A 103 5.71 15.73 6.08
CA HIS A 103 5.38 14.61 5.24
C HIS A 103 3.97 14.90 4.73
N VAL A 104 3.87 15.48 3.54
CA VAL A 104 2.69 15.29 2.71
C VAL A 104 2.80 13.84 2.29
N THR A 105 2.36 12.96 3.18
CA THR A 105 2.01 11.61 2.76
C THR A 105 0.95 11.79 1.74
#